data_AF-A0AAU5BYQ3-F1
#
_entry.id   AF-A0AAU5BYQ3-F1
#
_cell.length_a   1.000
_cell.length_b   1.000
_cell.length_c   1.000
_cell.angle_alpha   90.00
_cell.angle_beta   90.00
_cell.angle_gamma   90.00
#
_symmetry.space_group_name_H-M   'P 1'
#
loop_
_entity.id
_entity.type
_entity.pdbx_description
1 polymer ?
#
loop_
_entity_poly.entity_id
_entity_poly.type
_entity_poly.pdbx_seq_one_letter_code
_entity_poly.pdbx_strand_id
1 'polypeptide(L)'
;MNAFSYSAAFITFFSVVGPPKVLLAFAGLAQVHSVSQLRTIALISSGAAVLVGLVVGITAPWLLNVFHISTPALQLAGGLIFFVYAVGLVLGLHLGSSTTHQDAPDLVSGVRDLLMPYVVSPLAMTAVLIEAAARNSFTWRSTVVGSYVSVIALDLICVLLLARVLRRTHHATIELLGRLLGLLLAAVGVDLVLDGLSDLGVPGLYLRH
;
A
#
# COMPACT_ATOMS: atom_id res chain seq x y z
N MET A 1 13.46 -1.43 24.61
CA MET A 1 12.52 -1.25 23.48
C MET A 1 13.03 -0.07 22.67
N ASN A 2 13.74 -0.35 21.58
CA ASN A 2 14.53 0.63 20.84
C ASN A 2 13.58 1.54 20.03
N ALA A 3 13.27 2.73 20.55
CA ALA A 3 12.44 3.70 19.83
C ALA A 3 12.99 3.96 18.41
N PHE A 4 14.32 4.00 18.25
CA PHE A 4 14.96 4.14 16.93
C PHE A 4 14.58 3.06 15.91
N SER A 5 14.27 1.83 16.35
CA SER A 5 13.88 0.72 15.47
C SER A 5 12.41 0.74 15.10
N TYR A 6 11.52 1.02 16.07
CA TYR A 6 10.09 1.11 15.81
C TYR A 6 9.76 2.35 14.96
N SER A 7 10.36 3.49 15.29
CA SER A 7 10.16 4.74 14.55
C SER A 7 10.63 4.60 13.10
N ALA A 8 11.74 3.92 12.84
CA ALA A 8 12.22 3.67 11.48
C ALA A 8 11.21 2.83 10.69
N ALA A 9 10.77 1.69 11.23
CA ALA A 9 9.76 0.84 10.59
C ALA A 9 8.45 1.60 10.35
N PHE A 10 8.01 2.40 11.34
CA PHE A 10 6.82 3.25 11.22
C PHE A 10 6.98 4.29 10.10
N ILE A 11 8.12 4.99 10.01
CA ILE A 11 8.38 5.98 8.97
C ILE A 11 8.39 5.31 7.59
N THR A 12 9.01 4.13 7.47
CA THR A 12 9.00 3.33 6.24
C THR A 12 7.55 3.00 5.83
N PHE A 13 6.76 2.41 6.73
CA PHE A 13 5.36 2.09 6.43
C PHE A 13 4.50 3.32 6.18
N PHE A 14 4.72 4.43 6.89
CA PHE A 14 4.01 5.68 6.68
C PHE A 14 4.32 6.28 5.31
N SER A 15 5.57 6.24 4.85
CA SER A 15 5.95 6.69 3.51
C SER A 15 5.38 5.78 2.41
N VAL A 16 5.38 4.47 2.66
CA VAL A 16 4.94 3.42 1.72
C VAL A 16 3.42 3.34 1.61
N VAL A 17 2.70 3.37 2.72
CA VAL A 17 1.25 3.09 2.79
C VAL A 17 0.42 4.32 3.10
N GLY A 18 1.02 5.36 3.68
CA GLY A 18 0.32 6.34 4.50
C GLY A 18 -0.79 7.18 3.85
N PRO A 19 -1.30 8.16 4.62
CA PRO A 19 -2.64 8.71 4.42
C PRO A 19 -2.91 9.27 3.02
N PRO A 20 -1.98 9.97 2.34
CA PRO A 20 -2.27 10.53 1.01
C PRO A 20 -2.71 9.50 -0.02
N LYS A 21 -2.10 8.29 -0.01
CA LYS A 21 -2.40 7.22 -0.97
C LYS A 21 -3.77 6.62 -0.69
N VAL A 22 -4.03 6.36 0.59
CA VAL A 22 -5.30 5.82 1.07
C VAL A 22 -6.44 6.81 0.80
N LEU A 23 -6.28 8.06 1.21
CA LEU A 23 -7.28 9.10 1.04
C LEU A 23 -7.65 9.30 -0.43
N LEU A 24 -6.68 9.24 -1.35
CA LEU A 24 -6.97 9.33 -2.77
C LEU A 24 -7.79 8.13 -3.28
N ALA A 25 -7.45 6.90 -2.88
CA ALA A 25 -8.21 5.71 -3.24
C ALA A 25 -9.66 5.79 -2.71
N PHE A 26 -9.83 6.23 -1.46
CA PHE A 26 -11.15 6.45 -0.87
C PHE A 26 -11.89 7.64 -1.49
N ALA A 27 -11.20 8.66 -2.00
CA ALA A 27 -11.82 9.81 -2.64
C ALA A 27 -12.55 9.38 -3.92
N GLY A 28 -11.99 8.45 -4.70
CA GLY A 28 -12.65 7.85 -5.86
C GLY A 28 -13.95 7.12 -5.47
N LEU A 29 -13.90 6.29 -4.43
CA LEU A 29 -15.08 5.57 -3.92
C LEU A 29 -16.13 6.50 -3.29
N ALA A 30 -15.71 7.61 -2.70
CA ALA A 30 -16.61 8.59 -2.09
C ALA A 30 -17.53 9.28 -3.12
N GLN A 31 -17.22 9.19 -4.41
CA GLN A 31 -18.06 9.74 -5.49
C GLN A 31 -19.30 8.88 -5.76
N VAL A 32 -19.21 7.57 -5.52
CA VAL A 32 -20.27 6.58 -5.83
C VAL A 32 -20.92 5.98 -4.59
N HIS A 33 -20.41 6.29 -3.39
CA HIS A 33 -20.90 5.73 -2.12
C HIS A 33 -21.29 6.80 -1.10
N SER A 34 -22.28 6.48 -0.27
CA SER A 34 -22.66 7.33 0.87
C SER A 34 -21.56 7.33 1.94
N VAL A 35 -21.55 8.36 2.81
CA VAL A 35 -20.58 8.44 3.92
C VAL A 35 -20.66 7.23 4.86
N SER A 36 -21.86 6.68 5.07
CA SER A 36 -22.04 5.48 5.90
C SER A 36 -21.44 4.24 5.26
N GLN A 37 -21.63 4.06 3.95
CA GLN A 37 -21.04 2.96 3.20
C GLN A 37 -19.52 3.10 3.15
N LEU A 38 -18.99 4.30 2.90
CA LEU A 38 -17.56 4.56 2.85
C LEU A 38 -16.85 4.22 4.18
N ARG A 39 -17.48 4.55 5.32
CA ARG A 39 -16.98 4.18 6.65
C ARG A 39 -16.97 2.67 6.87
N THR A 40 -18.00 1.99 6.40
CA THR A 40 -18.10 0.52 6.49
C THR A 40 -17.03 -0.15 5.64
N ILE A 41 -16.85 0.32 4.39
CA ILE A 41 -15.78 -0.12 3.50
C ILE A 41 -14.41 0.09 4.17
N ALA A 42 -14.18 1.26 4.77
CA ALA A 42 -12.93 1.56 5.47
C ALA A 42 -12.63 0.61 6.62
N LEU A 43 -13.62 0.33 7.48
CA LEU A 43 -13.45 -0.58 8.60
C LEU A 43 -13.14 -2.01 8.14
N ILE A 44 -13.86 -2.50 7.12
CA ILE A 44 -13.67 -3.85 6.58
C ILE A 44 -12.32 -3.97 5.88
N SER A 45 -11.96 -2.99 5.04
CA SER A 45 -10.69 -3.01 4.30
C SER A 45 -9.49 -2.87 5.22
N SER A 46 -9.56 -1.99 6.24
CA SER A 46 -8.51 -1.85 7.25
C SER A 46 -8.38 -3.10 8.12
N GLY A 47 -9.50 -3.73 8.51
CA GLY A 47 -9.47 -5.00 9.23
C GLY A 47 -8.81 -6.11 8.41
N ALA A 48 -9.15 -6.21 7.12
CA ALA A 48 -8.53 -7.17 6.21
C ALA A 48 -7.04 -6.88 5.97
N ALA A 49 -6.64 -5.62 5.82
CA ALA A 49 -5.24 -5.22 5.68
C ALA A 49 -4.42 -5.62 6.92
N VAL A 50 -4.95 -5.36 8.13
CA VAL A 50 -4.32 -5.77 9.39
C VAL A 50 -4.17 -7.29 9.45
N LEU A 51 -5.22 -8.04 9.11
CA LEU A 51 -5.19 -9.50 9.14
C LEU A 51 -4.16 -10.07 8.17
N VAL A 52 -4.14 -9.58 6.92
CA VAL A 52 -3.17 -10.01 5.91
C VAL A 52 -1.76 -9.62 6.33
N GLY A 53 -1.53 -8.38 6.76
CA GLY A 53 -0.21 -7.94 7.23
C GLY A 53 0.30 -8.70 8.45
N LEU A 54 -0.59 -9.11 9.35
CA LEU A 54 -0.25 -9.96 10.49
C LEU A 54 0.17 -11.36 10.04
N VAL A 55 -0.61 -11.98 9.15
CA VAL A 55 -0.29 -13.31 8.59
C VAL A 55 1.02 -13.26 7.81
N VAL A 56 1.18 -12.29 6.91
CA VAL A 56 2.38 -12.12 6.09
C VAL A 56 3.59 -11.75 6.94
N GLY A 57 3.49 -10.79 7.87
CA GLY A 57 4.62 -10.39 8.71
C GLY A 57 5.10 -11.49 9.66
N ILE A 58 4.19 -12.37 10.09
CA ILE A 58 4.58 -13.58 10.81
C ILE A 58 5.17 -14.60 9.82
N THR A 59 4.55 -14.87 8.68
CA THR A 59 5.03 -15.94 7.80
C THR A 59 6.20 -15.55 6.88
N ALA A 60 6.63 -14.29 6.86
CA ALA A 60 7.59 -13.75 5.90
C ALA A 60 8.88 -14.58 5.74
N PRO A 61 9.64 -14.92 6.80
CA PRO A 61 10.86 -15.71 6.63
C PRO A 61 10.59 -17.12 6.09
N TRP A 62 9.46 -17.72 6.46
CA TRP A 62 9.05 -19.03 5.97
C TRP A 62 8.65 -18.96 4.49
N LEU A 63 7.87 -17.95 4.11
CA LEU A 63 7.41 -17.75 2.74
C LEU A 63 8.59 -17.55 1.77
N LEU A 64 9.53 -16.68 2.13
CA LEU A 64 10.73 -16.44 1.32
C LEU A 64 11.58 -17.71 1.15
N ASN A 65 11.71 -18.51 2.21
CA ASN A 65 12.45 -19.77 2.15
C ASN A 65 11.76 -20.82 1.26
N VAL A 66 10.43 -20.96 1.37
CA VAL A 66 9.65 -21.93 0.58
C VAL A 66 9.71 -21.63 -0.92
N PHE A 67 9.60 -20.36 -1.29
CA PHE A 67 9.64 -19.95 -2.69
C PHE A 67 11.06 -19.70 -3.21
N HIS A 68 12.09 -19.82 -2.36
CA HIS A 68 13.48 -19.46 -2.66
C HIS A 68 13.60 -18.05 -3.27
N ILE A 69 12.79 -17.09 -2.78
CA ILE A 69 12.78 -15.71 -3.25
C ILE A 69 13.77 -14.90 -2.42
N SER A 70 14.69 -14.21 -3.11
CA SER A 70 15.60 -13.27 -2.47
C SER A 70 14.91 -11.92 -2.21
N THR A 71 15.32 -11.23 -1.15
CA THR A 71 14.83 -9.89 -0.79
C THR A 71 14.94 -8.89 -1.96
N PRO A 72 16.05 -8.85 -2.73
CA PRO A 72 16.18 -7.97 -3.89
C PRO A 72 15.23 -8.33 -5.05
N ALA A 73 14.97 -9.62 -5.28
CA ALA A 73 14.00 -10.04 -6.29
C ALA A 73 12.58 -9.59 -5.92
N LEU A 74 12.26 -9.59 -4.61
CA LEU A 74 10.98 -9.09 -4.12
C LEU A 74 10.88 -7.56 -4.26
N GLN A 75 11.95 -6.81 -4.00
CA GLN A 75 12.00 -5.36 -4.26
C GLN A 75 11.74 -5.05 -5.74
N LEU A 76 12.37 -5.78 -6.66
CA LEU A 76 12.15 -5.64 -8.10
C LEU A 76 10.71 -5.90 -8.50
N ALA A 77 10.14 -7.02 -8.04
CA ALA A 77 8.76 -7.38 -8.35
C ALA A 77 7.78 -6.36 -7.76
N GLY A 78 7.96 -5.97 -6.49
CA GLY A 78 7.14 -4.97 -5.83
C GLY A 78 7.22 -3.60 -6.49
N GLY A 79 8.42 -3.16 -6.87
CA GLY A 79 8.68 -1.92 -7.59
C GLY A 79 8.04 -1.90 -8.98
N LEU A 80 8.14 -2.99 -9.74
CA LEU A 80 7.50 -3.12 -11.06
C LEU A 80 5.97 -3.07 -10.97
N ILE A 81 5.37 -3.86 -10.08
CA ILE A 81 3.91 -3.86 -9.91
C ILE A 81 3.45 -2.48 -9.46
N PHE A 82 4.19 -1.83 -8.55
CA PHE A 82 3.87 -0.48 -8.10
C PHE A 82 4.01 0.57 -9.18
N PHE A 83 5.04 0.48 -10.03
CA PHE A 83 5.21 1.35 -11.18
C PHE A 83 4.03 1.23 -12.14
N VAL A 84 3.59 0.00 -12.44
CA VAL A 84 2.40 -0.23 -13.28
C VAL A 84 1.14 0.37 -12.63
N TYR A 85 0.97 0.21 -11.31
CA TYR A 85 -0.12 0.83 -10.58
C TYR A 85 -0.09 2.37 -10.69
N ALA A 86 1.09 2.96 -10.52
CA ALA A 86 1.32 4.39 -10.61
C ALA A 86 1.02 4.95 -12.02
N VAL A 87 1.44 4.24 -13.07
CA VAL A 87 1.10 4.54 -14.46
C VAL A 87 -0.42 4.50 -14.65
N GLY A 88 -1.10 3.51 -14.05
CA GLY A 88 -2.55 3.43 -14.01
C GLY A 88 -3.21 4.71 -13.48
N LEU A 89 -2.74 5.22 -12.34
CA LEU A 89 -3.23 6.47 -11.75
C LEU A 89 -3.00 7.69 -12.65
N VAL A 90 -1.83 7.80 -13.28
CA VAL A 90 -1.51 8.91 -14.20
C VAL A 90 -2.41 8.90 -15.44
N LEU A 91 -2.72 7.70 -15.94
CA LEU A 91 -3.59 7.51 -17.10
C LEU A 91 -5.08 7.55 -16.75
N GLY A 92 -5.45 7.68 -15.47
CA GLY A 92 -6.84 7.60 -15.02
C GLY A 92 -7.46 6.21 -15.16
N LEU A 93 -6.62 5.17 -15.31
CA LEU A 93 -7.05 3.78 -15.34
C LEU A 93 -7.34 3.32 -13.92
N HIS A 94 -8.54 2.80 -13.70
CA HIS A 94 -8.92 2.25 -12.42
C HIS A 94 -8.47 0.78 -12.33
N LEU A 95 -7.19 0.55 -12.03
CA LEU A 95 -6.66 -0.80 -11.80
C LEU A 95 -7.32 -1.40 -10.56
N GLY A 96 -8.14 -2.43 -10.75
CA GLY A 96 -8.84 -3.12 -9.67
C GLY A 96 -10.30 -2.73 -9.48
N SER A 97 -10.82 -1.70 -10.18
CA SER A 97 -12.27 -1.52 -10.28
C SER A 97 -12.79 -2.40 -11.40
N SER A 98 -13.59 -3.40 -11.06
CA SER A 98 -14.36 -4.13 -12.07
C SER A 98 -15.37 -3.18 -12.72
N THR A 99 -15.02 -2.57 -13.85
CA THR A 99 -15.90 -1.72 -14.68
C THR A 99 -17.04 -2.50 -15.37
N THR A 100 -17.39 -3.69 -14.88
CA THR A 100 -18.26 -4.65 -15.62
C THR A 100 -19.64 -4.88 -15.01
N HIS A 101 -20.02 -4.32 -13.86
CA HIS A 101 -21.40 -4.50 -13.39
C HIS A 101 -22.19 -3.21 -13.37
N GLN A 102 -23.12 -3.14 -14.33
CA GLN A 102 -24.21 -2.20 -14.54
C GLN A 102 -25.24 -2.18 -13.39
N ASP A 103 -24.95 -2.82 -12.25
CA ASP A 103 -25.84 -2.90 -11.10
C ASP A 103 -25.39 -1.90 -10.03
N ALA A 104 -26.37 -1.39 -9.28
CA ALA A 104 -26.20 -0.32 -8.30
C ALA A 104 -24.95 -0.50 -7.40
N PRO A 105 -24.28 0.60 -7.00
CA PRO A 105 -23.09 0.54 -6.15
C PRO A 105 -23.41 -0.13 -4.81
N ASP A 106 -23.14 -1.43 -4.73
CA ASP A 106 -23.35 -2.23 -3.52
C ASP A 106 -22.07 -2.26 -2.67
N LEU A 107 -22.25 -2.41 -1.37
CA LEU A 107 -21.19 -2.47 -0.36
C LEU A 107 -20.13 -3.51 -0.69
N VAL A 108 -20.54 -4.65 -1.27
CA VAL A 108 -19.65 -5.75 -1.63
C VAL A 108 -18.70 -5.37 -2.76
N SER A 109 -19.15 -4.60 -3.76
CA SER A 109 -18.29 -4.15 -4.86
C SER A 109 -17.26 -3.14 -4.37
N GLY A 110 -17.66 -2.15 -3.57
CA GLY A 110 -16.74 -1.16 -3.01
C GLY A 110 -15.69 -1.76 -2.08
N VAL A 111 -16.07 -2.78 -1.30
CA VAL A 111 -15.11 -3.56 -0.50
C VAL A 111 -14.14 -4.33 -1.39
N ARG A 112 -14.60 -4.98 -2.48
CA ARG A 112 -13.74 -5.73 -3.40
C ARG A 112 -12.76 -4.84 -4.18
N ASP A 113 -13.27 -3.75 -4.74
CA ASP A 113 -12.50 -2.80 -5.54
C ASP A 113 -11.44 -2.08 -4.69
N LEU A 114 -11.66 -1.96 -3.38
CA LEU A 114 -10.65 -1.45 -2.45
C LEU A 114 -9.74 -2.54 -1.88
N LEU A 115 -10.26 -3.74 -1.61
CA LEU A 115 -9.47 -4.87 -1.09
C LEU A 115 -8.29 -5.20 -2.00
N MET A 116 -8.50 -5.22 -3.32
CA MET A 116 -7.41 -5.48 -4.28
C MET A 116 -6.25 -4.47 -4.16
N PRO A 117 -6.47 -3.15 -4.31
CA PRO A 117 -5.38 -2.17 -4.21
C PRO A 117 -4.93 -1.84 -2.77
N TYR A 118 -5.79 -1.99 -1.75
CA TYR A 118 -5.50 -1.63 -0.36
C TYR A 118 -4.94 -2.78 0.47
N VAL A 119 -5.52 -3.98 0.37
CA VAL A 119 -5.05 -5.18 1.11
C VAL A 119 -3.95 -5.91 0.37
N VAL A 120 -4.02 -5.95 -0.97
CA VAL A 120 -2.91 -6.43 -1.80
C VAL A 120 -2.15 -5.23 -2.36
N SER A 121 -1.96 -4.16 -1.58
CA SER A 121 -1.10 -3.06 -2.01
C SER A 121 0.31 -3.64 -2.18
N PRO A 122 0.80 -3.84 -3.42
CA PRO A 122 1.96 -4.69 -3.67
C PRO A 122 3.20 -4.14 -2.98
N LEU A 123 3.27 -2.81 -2.88
CA LEU A 123 4.28 -2.05 -2.16
C LEU A 123 4.22 -2.30 -0.64
N ALA A 124 3.02 -2.29 -0.04
CA ALA A 124 2.85 -2.52 1.39
C ALA A 124 3.27 -3.96 1.76
N MET A 125 2.83 -4.95 0.97
CA MET A 125 3.18 -6.36 1.20
C MET A 125 4.68 -6.61 0.99
N THR A 126 5.27 -6.00 -0.03
CA THR A 126 6.71 -6.04 -0.28
C THR A 126 7.48 -5.46 0.92
N ALA A 127 7.09 -4.28 1.41
CA ALA A 127 7.70 -3.67 2.59
C ALA A 127 7.57 -4.55 3.84
N VAL A 128 6.39 -5.12 4.10
CA VAL A 128 6.17 -6.01 5.25
C VAL A 128 7.05 -7.26 5.15
N LEU A 129 7.13 -7.89 3.97
CA LEU A 129 7.94 -9.08 3.74
C LEU A 129 9.44 -8.80 3.93
N ILE A 130 9.95 -7.71 3.33
CA ILE A 130 11.35 -7.30 3.42
C ILE A 130 11.72 -6.98 4.87
N GLU A 131 10.96 -6.11 5.52
CA GLU A 131 11.23 -5.69 6.90
C GLU A 131 11.13 -6.87 7.87
N ALA A 132 10.10 -7.71 7.74
CA ALA A 132 9.95 -8.89 8.61
C ALA A 132 11.05 -9.94 8.39
N ALA A 133 11.60 -10.04 7.18
CA ALA A 133 12.70 -10.95 6.85
C ALA A 133 14.09 -10.39 7.20
N ALA A 134 14.23 -9.08 7.40
CA ALA A 134 15.51 -8.42 7.67
C ALA A 134 16.20 -8.92 8.95
N ARG A 135 15.44 -9.38 9.95
CA ARG A 135 15.99 -9.97 11.18
C ARG A 135 15.20 -11.21 11.59
N ASN A 136 15.92 -12.29 11.86
CA ASN A 136 15.33 -13.55 12.31
C ASN A 136 15.03 -13.53 13.84
N SER A 137 14.28 -12.54 14.30
CA SER A 137 13.86 -12.41 15.70
C SER A 137 12.36 -12.21 15.80
N PHE A 138 11.72 -12.95 16.72
CA PHE A 138 10.30 -12.81 16.99
C PHE A 138 9.94 -11.41 17.50
N THR A 139 10.81 -10.80 18.32
CA THR A 139 10.62 -9.43 18.83
C THR A 139 10.72 -8.37 17.72
N TRP A 140 11.48 -8.64 16.67
CA TRP A 140 11.55 -7.77 15.51
C TRP A 140 10.27 -7.86 14.69
N ARG A 141 9.81 -9.08 14.38
CA ARG A 141 8.55 -9.31 13.66
C ARG A 141 7.34 -8.67 14.36
N SER A 142 7.25 -8.76 15.69
CA SER A 142 6.19 -8.06 16.44
C SER A 142 6.28 -6.53 16.33
N THR A 143 7.51 -5.99 16.24
CA THR A 143 7.74 -4.54 16.05
C THR A 143 7.30 -4.10 14.65
N VAL A 144 7.66 -4.86 13.61
CA VAL A 144 7.26 -4.61 12.21
C VAL A 144 5.74 -4.64 12.09
N VAL A 145 5.09 -5.72 12.54
CA VAL A 145 3.62 -5.85 12.51
C VAL A 145 2.97 -4.74 13.33
N GLY A 146 3.47 -4.43 14.53
CA GLY A 146 2.92 -3.35 15.37
C GLY A 146 3.01 -1.97 14.70
N SER A 147 4.12 -1.68 14.01
CA SER A 147 4.29 -0.43 13.27
C SER A 147 3.35 -0.34 12.06
N TYR A 148 3.22 -1.43 11.29
CA TYR A 148 2.30 -1.53 10.16
C TYR A 148 0.84 -1.34 10.59
N VAL A 149 0.42 -2.02 11.66
CA VAL A 149 -0.94 -1.88 12.23
C VAL A 149 -1.20 -0.45 12.71
N SER A 150 -0.19 0.21 13.28
CA SER A 150 -0.33 1.61 13.73
C SER A 150 -0.50 2.57 12.56
N VAL A 151 0.17 2.32 11.42
CA VAL A 151 -0.03 3.11 10.19
C VAL A 151 -1.43 2.88 9.63
N ILE A 152 -1.90 1.62 9.54
CA ILE A 152 -3.28 1.35 9.09
C ILE A 152 -4.31 2.02 10.01
N ALA A 153 -4.09 1.97 11.32
CA ALA A 153 -4.99 2.63 12.28
C ALA A 153 -5.02 4.15 12.06
N LEU A 154 -3.86 4.76 11.81
CA LEU A 154 -3.77 6.18 11.45
C LEU A 154 -4.51 6.49 10.15
N ASP A 155 -4.30 5.68 9.11
CA ASP A 155 -4.96 5.85 7.81
C ASP A 155 -6.48 5.72 7.94
N LEU A 156 -6.95 4.75 8.72
CA LEU A 156 -8.37 4.57 9.04
C LEU A 156 -8.93 5.81 9.73
N ILE A 157 -8.25 6.33 10.75
CA ILE A 157 -8.67 7.57 11.43
C ILE A 157 -8.75 8.73 10.44
N CYS A 158 -7.73 8.92 9.60
CA CYS A 158 -7.73 9.95 8.56
C CYS A 158 -8.94 9.81 7.62
N VAL A 159 -9.23 8.60 7.13
CA VAL A 159 -10.37 8.34 6.25
C VAL A 159 -11.69 8.61 6.97
N LEU A 160 -11.86 8.18 8.22
CA LEU A 160 -13.11 8.38 8.97
C LEU A 160 -13.40 9.86 9.24
N LEU A 161 -12.36 10.65 9.52
CA LEU A 161 -12.46 12.10 9.73
C LEU A 161 -12.71 12.84 8.40
N LEU A 162 -12.00 12.46 7.35
CA LEU A 162 -12.04 13.14 6.06
C LEU A 162 -13.14 12.62 5.13
N ALA A 163 -13.87 11.55 5.48
CA ALA A 163 -14.92 10.96 4.63
C ALA A 163 -15.95 12.00 4.13
N ARG A 164 -16.30 12.99 4.96
CA ARG A 164 -17.22 14.07 4.55
C ARG A 164 -16.56 15.09 3.62
N VAL A 165 -15.26 15.32 3.78
CA VAL A 165 -14.46 16.19 2.91
C VAL A 165 -14.25 15.52 1.55
N LEU A 166 -13.85 14.24 1.54
CA LEU A 166 -13.66 13.43 0.33
C LEU A 166 -14.90 13.44 -0.57
N ARG A 167 -16.10 13.32 0.01
CA ARG A 167 -17.36 13.37 -0.74
C ARG A 167 -17.67 14.77 -1.31
N ARG A 168 -17.13 15.83 -0.72
CA ARG A 168 -17.25 17.21 -1.24
C ARG A 168 -16.16 17.54 -2.26
N THR A 169 -15.14 16.71 -2.38
CA THR A 169 -14.06 16.92 -3.35
C THR A 169 -14.59 16.71 -4.77
N HIS A 170 -14.36 17.69 -5.65
CA HIS A 170 -14.74 17.59 -7.05
C HIS A 170 -13.91 16.53 -7.78
N HIS A 171 -14.53 15.84 -8.74
CA HIS A 171 -13.87 14.85 -9.60
C HIS A 171 -12.56 15.37 -10.22
N ALA A 172 -12.55 16.61 -10.71
CA ALA A 172 -11.35 17.22 -11.28
C ALA A 172 -10.17 17.29 -10.29
N THR A 173 -10.43 17.59 -9.02
CA THR A 173 -9.38 17.63 -7.98
C THR A 173 -8.82 16.24 -7.71
N ILE A 174 -9.67 15.21 -7.67
CA ILE A 174 -9.24 13.82 -7.45
C ILE A 174 -8.37 13.35 -8.61
N GLU A 175 -8.75 13.67 -9.85
CA GLU A 175 -7.99 13.30 -11.03
C GLU A 175 -6.62 14.00 -11.07
N LEU A 176 -6.57 15.30 -10.78
CA LEU A 176 -5.31 16.04 -10.71
C LEU A 176 -4.40 15.52 -9.60
N LEU A 177 -4.93 15.32 -8.38
CA LEU A 177 -4.15 14.74 -7.28
C LEU A 177 -3.69 13.32 -7.59
N GLY A 178 -4.53 12.53 -8.29
CA GLY A 178 -4.17 11.18 -8.69
C GLY A 178 -3.06 11.13 -9.71
N ARG A 179 -3.01 12.07 -10.66
CA ARG A 179 -1.90 12.21 -11.60
C ARG A 179 -0.61 12.64 -10.90
N LEU A 180 -0.68 13.61 -9.98
CA LEU A 180 0.49 14.05 -9.21
C LEU A 180 1.02 12.93 -8.31
N LEU A 181 0.13 12.25 -7.58
CA LEU A 181 0.51 11.11 -6.75
C LEU A 181 1.07 9.99 -7.62
N GLY A 182 0.41 9.65 -8.73
CA GLY A 182 0.88 8.65 -9.68
C GLY A 182 2.28 8.94 -10.22
N LEU A 183 2.60 10.21 -10.54
CA LEU A 183 3.96 10.59 -10.94
C LEU A 183 4.99 10.33 -9.82
N LEU A 184 4.66 10.70 -8.57
CA LEU A 184 5.51 10.44 -7.40
C LEU A 184 5.67 8.94 -7.13
N LEU A 185 4.60 8.17 -7.24
CA LEU A 185 4.62 6.72 -7.04
C LEU A 185 5.42 6.00 -8.13
N ALA A 186 5.37 6.49 -9.37
CA ALA A 186 6.16 5.96 -10.46
C ALA A 186 7.65 6.16 -10.18
N ALA A 187 8.05 7.34 -9.68
CA ALA A 187 9.42 7.59 -9.24
C ALA A 187 9.86 6.61 -8.13
N VAL A 188 9.04 6.42 -7.09
CA VAL A 188 9.32 5.45 -6.02
C VAL A 188 9.42 4.01 -6.54
N GLY A 189 8.57 3.62 -7.50
CA GLY A 189 8.64 2.31 -8.14
C GLY A 189 9.94 2.11 -8.92
N VAL A 190 10.40 3.14 -9.63
CA VAL A 190 11.71 3.12 -10.31
C VAL A 190 12.84 3.01 -9.30
N ASP A 191 12.83 3.78 -8.22
CA ASP A 191 13.87 3.70 -7.18
C ASP A 191 13.95 2.28 -6.60
N LEU A 192 12.81 1.65 -6.26
CA LEU A 192 12.79 0.26 -5.78
C LEU A 192 13.34 -0.75 -6.80
N VAL A 193 13.10 -0.52 -8.09
CA VAL A 193 13.66 -1.37 -9.15
C VAL A 193 15.17 -1.18 -9.24
N LEU A 194 15.66 0.05 -9.16
CA LEU A 194 17.09 0.35 -9.21
C LEU A 194 17.82 -0.20 -7.97
N ASP A 195 17.22 -0.06 -6.78
CA ASP A 195 17.75 -0.62 -5.53
C ASP A 195 17.84 -2.15 -5.61
N GLY A 196 16.77 -2.81 -6.06
CA GLY A 196 16.76 -4.26 -6.23
C GLY A 196 17.76 -4.76 -7.29
N LEU A 197 17.99 -4.02 -8.38
CA LEU A 197 19.04 -4.34 -9.36
C LEU A 197 20.45 -4.16 -8.78
N SER A 198 20.65 -3.12 -7.96
CA SER A 198 21.92 -2.82 -7.31
C SER A 198 22.29 -3.92 -6.31
N ASP A 199 21.32 -4.34 -5.50
CA ASP A 199 21.45 -5.41 -4.52
C ASP A 199 21.70 -6.79 -5.16
N LEU A 200 21.26 -7.00 -6.41
CA LEU A 200 21.59 -8.19 -7.21
C LEU A 200 23.00 -8.17 -7.83
N GLY A 201 23.74 -7.06 -7.70
CA GLY A 201 25.11 -6.96 -8.17
C GLY A 201 25.26 -6.57 -9.65
N VAL A 202 24.24 -5.94 -10.26
CA VAL A 202 24.36 -5.43 -11.64
C VAL A 202 25.39 -4.28 -11.67
N PRO A 203 26.53 -4.41 -12.37
CA PRO A 203 27.59 -3.40 -12.36
C PRO A 203 27.13 -2.12 -13.07
N GLY A 204 27.21 -0.96 -12.40
CA GLY A 204 26.91 0.36 -12.98
C GLY A 204 25.98 1.25 -12.15
N LEU A 205 25.24 0.70 -11.18
CA LEU A 205 24.29 1.45 -10.32
C LEU A 205 24.85 1.86 -8.95
N TYR A 206 26.02 1.34 -8.55
CA TYR A 206 26.70 1.61 -7.26
C TYR A 206 27.16 3.07 -7.03
N LEU A 207 26.90 3.99 -7.96
CA LEU A 207 27.39 5.37 -7.94
C LEU A 207 26.34 6.42 -7.55
N ARG A 208 25.18 6.03 -7.02
CA ARG A 208 24.23 7.00 -6.45
C ARG A 208 24.42 7.14 -4.95
N HIS A 209 24.97 8.30 -4.56
CA HIS A 209 24.99 8.87 -3.22
C HIS A 209 23.60 9.30 -2.76
#